data_AF-A0AAV7LHE1-F1
#
_entry.id   AF-A0AAV7LHE1-F1
#
_cell.length_a   1.000
_cell.length_b   1.000
_cell.length_c   1.000
_cell.angle_alpha   90.00
_cell.angle_beta   90.00
_cell.angle_gamma   90.00
#
_symmetry.space_group_name_H-M   'P 1'
#
loop_
_entity.id
_entity.type
_entity.pdbx_description
1 polymer ?
#
loop_
_entity_poly.entity_id
_entity_poly.type
_entity_poly.pdbx_seq_one_letter_code
_entity_poly.pdbx_strand_id
1 'polypeptide(L)'
;MNPSPVYDSVTQTIFLLFITVRGEVAEEHQINTQTNSVRLCQITSIDQVKTWSSLTDLTDAVFGSAHGEWATFADGPGHGLQLSDENRTLVIPAYAHRIQGQRARPVPHAFCICSPAHGKSWVKGGFVDTASAVECRVVEIVQIGGHALLYCNARSDQGMSVQALSYTHGVDFADGRLVKKLVKEPRGCHGSVVGFRLHEKASLGNTGTVCCSVTPLIHTKEEH
;
A
#
# COMPACT_ATOMS: atom_id res chain seq x y z
N MET A 1 -3.41 -3.41 15.20
CA MET A 1 -4.40 -2.76 14.34
C MET A 1 -3.95 -2.89 12.88
N ASN A 2 -4.84 -2.65 11.92
CA ASN A 2 -4.57 -2.65 10.48
C ASN A 2 -3.89 -3.92 9.93
N PRO A 3 -4.55 -5.09 9.99
CA PRO A 3 -4.00 -6.30 9.40
C PRO A 3 -3.82 -6.17 7.87
N SER A 4 -2.62 -6.45 7.39
CA SER A 4 -2.23 -6.43 5.98
C SER A 4 -1.64 -7.78 5.56
N PRO A 5 -2.48 -8.74 5.14
CA PRO A 5 -2.02 -10.05 4.70
C PRO A 5 -1.42 -10.00 3.29
N VAL A 6 -0.34 -10.73 3.04
CA VAL A 6 0.20 -11.01 1.71
C VAL A 6 0.59 -12.49 1.61
N TYR A 7 0.25 -13.12 0.49
CA TYR A 7 0.62 -14.50 0.20
C TYR A 7 1.81 -14.52 -0.75
N ASP A 8 2.89 -15.18 -0.34
CA ASP A 8 4.01 -15.49 -1.20
C ASP A 8 3.79 -16.86 -1.86
N SER A 9 3.49 -16.85 -3.15
CA SER A 9 3.27 -18.09 -3.91
C SER A 9 4.52 -18.94 -4.13
N VAL A 10 5.73 -18.35 -4.01
CA VAL A 10 6.99 -19.07 -4.21
C VAL A 10 7.31 -19.93 -3.00
N THR A 11 7.21 -19.33 -1.81
CA THR A 11 7.49 -20.01 -0.54
C THR A 11 6.25 -20.64 0.09
N GLN A 12 5.08 -20.40 -0.48
CA GLN A 12 3.77 -20.77 0.07
C GLN A 12 3.53 -20.23 1.49
N THR A 13 4.15 -19.09 1.82
CA THR A 13 4.06 -18.46 3.13
C THR A 13 3.03 -17.33 3.10
N ILE A 14 2.17 -17.29 4.12
CA ILE A 14 1.27 -16.16 4.38
C ILE A 14 1.95 -15.27 5.41
N PHE A 15 2.19 -14.03 5.05
CA PHE A 15 2.65 -13.00 5.96
C PHE A 15 1.46 -12.14 6.38
N LEU A 16 1.32 -11.89 7.67
CA LEU A 16 0.39 -10.92 8.20
C LEU A 16 1.18 -9.81 8.87
N LEU A 17 1.26 -8.65 8.22
CA LEU A 17 1.80 -7.43 8.82
C LEU A 17 0.66 -6.67 9.51
N PHE A 18 1.02 -5.94 10.56
CA PHE A 18 0.10 -5.09 11.29
C PHE A 18 0.89 -4.14 12.19
N ILE A 19 0.26 -3.04 12.60
CA ILE A 19 0.81 -2.18 13.63
C ILE A 19 0.39 -2.60 15.03
N THR A 20 1.27 -2.36 16.01
CA THR A 20 0.93 -2.34 17.43
C THR A 20 1.20 -0.94 17.99
N VAL A 21 0.37 -0.51 18.94
CA VAL A 21 0.53 0.75 19.66
C VAL A 21 0.61 0.41 21.13
N ARG A 22 1.60 0.97 21.84
CA ARG A 22 1.78 0.68 23.26
C ARG A 22 0.64 1.28 24.08
N GLY A 23 -0.14 0.44 24.75
CA GLY A 23 -1.27 0.89 25.59
C GLY A 23 -2.42 1.46 24.76
N GLU A 24 -3.02 2.55 25.25
CA GLU A 24 -4.21 3.18 24.64
C GLU A 24 -3.89 4.56 24.03
N VAL A 25 -2.65 4.76 23.53
CA VAL A 25 -2.26 6.04 22.94
C VAL A 25 -2.98 6.25 21.60
N ALA A 26 -3.86 7.25 21.55
CA ALA A 26 -4.58 7.62 20.34
C ALA A 26 -3.67 8.19 19.24
N GLU A 27 -4.02 7.96 17.97
CA GLU A 27 -3.29 8.50 16.81
C GLU A 27 -3.14 10.03 16.88
N GLU A 28 -4.22 10.74 17.21
CA GLU A 28 -4.23 12.20 17.34
C GLU A 28 -3.29 12.70 18.45
N HIS A 29 -3.11 11.92 19.53
CA HIS A 29 -2.14 12.26 20.57
C HIS A 29 -0.70 12.19 20.02
N GLN A 30 -0.38 11.14 19.26
CA GLN A 30 0.93 10.98 18.64
C GLN A 30 1.21 12.09 17.61
N ILE A 31 0.22 12.46 16.80
CA ILE A 31 0.29 13.58 15.84
C ILE A 31 0.56 14.91 16.55
N ASN A 32 -0.16 15.21 17.63
CA ASN A 32 -0.05 16.48 18.36
C ASN A 32 1.23 16.59 19.18
N THR A 33 1.73 15.49 19.73
CA THR A 33 2.98 15.44 20.51
C THR A 33 4.21 15.14 19.66
N GLN A 34 4.02 14.84 18.38
CA GLN A 34 5.08 14.39 17.46
C GLN A 34 5.91 13.22 18.04
N THR A 35 5.25 12.34 18.80
CA THR A 35 5.90 11.21 19.50
C THR A 35 5.33 9.89 19.00
N ASN A 36 6.15 9.15 18.25
CA ASN A 36 5.77 7.89 17.63
C ASN A 36 5.93 6.71 18.58
N SER A 37 4.82 6.07 18.90
CA SER A 37 4.73 4.86 19.74
C SER A 37 4.30 3.63 18.95
N VAL A 38 4.20 3.74 17.61
CA VAL A 38 3.76 2.66 16.73
C VAL A 38 4.93 1.72 16.42
N ARG A 39 4.66 0.41 16.45
CA ARG A 39 5.61 -0.63 16.00
C ARG A 39 5.00 -1.41 14.84
N LEU A 40 5.81 -1.71 13.83
CA LEU A 40 5.45 -2.59 12.73
C LEU A 40 5.78 -4.02 13.12
N CYS A 41 4.79 -4.90 13.09
CA CYS A 41 4.94 -6.28 13.47
C CYS A 41 4.52 -7.24 12.36
N GLN A 42 5.01 -8.46 12.45
CA GLN A 42 4.68 -9.55 11.55
C GLN A 42 4.50 -10.86 12.29
N ILE A 43 3.56 -11.67 11.78
CA ILE A 43 3.49 -13.11 12.01
C ILE A 43 3.35 -13.82 10.66
N THR A 44 3.78 -15.08 10.60
CA THR A 44 3.75 -15.88 9.37
C THR A 44 3.08 -17.22 9.58
N SER A 45 2.43 -17.74 8.55
CA SER A 45 1.93 -19.11 8.48
C SER A 45 2.49 -19.82 7.25
N ILE A 46 3.00 -21.03 7.46
CA ILE A 46 3.54 -21.92 6.42
C ILE A 46 2.66 -23.16 6.19
N ASP A 47 1.52 -23.22 6.87
CA ASP A 47 0.65 -24.40 6.96
C ASP A 47 -0.81 -24.08 6.65
N GLN A 48 -1.03 -23.09 5.77
CA GLN A 48 -2.35 -22.62 5.34
C GLN A 48 -3.21 -22.11 6.51
N VAL A 49 -2.65 -21.15 7.27
CA VAL A 49 -3.28 -20.46 8.41
C VAL A 49 -3.71 -21.37 9.56
N LYS A 50 -3.16 -22.59 9.68
CA LYS A 50 -3.43 -23.48 10.82
C LYS A 50 -2.66 -23.03 12.06
N THR A 51 -1.40 -22.64 11.89
CA THR A 51 -0.57 -22.08 12.95
C THR A 51 0.13 -20.81 12.48
N TRP A 52 0.54 -20.01 13.46
CA TRP A 52 1.24 -18.75 13.25
C TRP A 52 2.55 -18.75 14.03
N SER A 53 3.59 -18.13 13.46
CA SER A 53 4.87 -17.90 14.13
C SER A 53 4.71 -17.02 15.38
N SER A 54 5.77 -16.96 16.18
CA SER A 54 5.92 -15.88 17.16
C SER A 54 5.95 -14.50 16.47
N LEU A 55 5.57 -13.48 17.23
CA LEU A 55 5.62 -12.07 16.81
C LEU A 55 7.05 -11.66 16.47
N THR A 56 7.22 -11.00 15.33
CA THR A 56 8.47 -10.33 14.94
C THR A 56 8.23 -8.82 14.87
N ASP A 57 8.99 -8.04 15.64
CA ASP A 57 9.01 -6.56 15.52
C ASP A 57 9.99 -6.18 14.40
N LEU A 58 9.47 -5.55 13.35
CA LEU A 58 10.20 -5.14 12.16
C LEU A 58 10.60 -3.66 12.19
N THR A 59 10.16 -2.90 13.19
CA THR A 59 10.22 -1.43 13.19
C THR A 59 11.63 -0.90 12.92
N ASP A 60 12.60 -1.34 13.71
CA ASP A 60 13.97 -0.83 13.64
C ASP A 60 14.70 -1.33 12.38
N ALA A 61 14.39 -2.56 11.95
CA ALA A 61 14.97 -3.16 10.74
C ALA A 61 14.48 -2.50 9.45
N VAL A 62 13.22 -2.05 9.40
CA VAL A 62 12.59 -1.47 8.21
C VAL A 62 12.76 0.04 8.14
N PHE A 63 12.61 0.73 9.26
CA PHE A 63 12.54 2.19 9.29
C PHE A 63 13.81 2.83 9.85
N GLY A 64 14.57 2.15 10.71
CA GLY A 64 15.77 2.72 11.34
C GLY A 64 15.49 4.10 11.95
N SER A 65 16.33 5.08 11.61
CA SER A 65 16.18 6.47 12.09
C SER A 65 14.91 7.16 11.58
N ALA A 66 14.35 6.75 10.43
CA ALA A 66 13.16 7.37 9.86
C ALA A 66 11.92 7.21 10.76
N HIS A 67 11.90 6.21 11.66
CA HIS A 67 10.83 6.03 12.64
C HIS A 67 10.63 7.26 13.53
N GLY A 68 11.73 7.94 13.90
CA GLY A 68 11.72 9.16 14.72
C GLY A 68 11.39 10.44 13.95
N GLU A 69 11.30 10.37 12.61
CA GLU A 69 10.94 11.52 11.76
C GLU A 69 9.42 11.60 11.52
N TRP A 70 8.67 10.62 12.02
CA TRP A 70 7.22 10.53 11.86
C TRP A 70 6.56 10.68 13.22
N ALA A 71 5.40 11.31 13.25
CA ALA A 71 4.58 11.36 14.45
C ALA A 71 3.83 10.04 14.68
N THR A 72 3.42 9.37 13.61
CA THR A 72 2.78 8.05 13.60
C THR A 72 2.83 7.49 12.18
N PHE A 73 2.58 6.19 12.02
CA PHE A 73 2.43 5.53 10.72
C PHE A 73 1.45 4.35 10.83
N ALA A 74 0.98 3.85 9.70
CA ALA A 74 0.28 2.56 9.66
C ALA A 74 0.50 1.84 8.32
N ASP A 75 0.44 0.52 8.35
CA ASP A 75 0.28 -0.32 7.17
C ASP A 75 -1.20 -0.46 6.80
N GLY A 76 -1.47 -0.73 5.52
CA GLY A 76 -2.81 -1.01 5.00
C GLY A 76 -3.86 0.06 5.36
N PRO A 77 -5.06 -0.36 5.83
CA PRO A 77 -5.46 -1.73 6.15
C PRO A 77 -5.73 -2.57 4.89
N GLY A 78 -5.53 -3.90 5.02
CA GLY A 78 -5.93 -5.02 4.16
C GLY A 78 -4.87 -5.52 3.16
N HIS A 79 -5.26 -6.35 2.18
CA HIS A 79 -4.32 -7.11 1.33
C HIS A 79 -3.09 -6.33 0.78
N GLY A 80 -1.92 -6.97 0.92
CA GLY A 80 -0.72 -6.65 0.16
C GLY A 80 -0.71 -7.32 -1.21
N LEU A 81 0.37 -7.12 -1.95
CA LEU A 81 0.53 -7.55 -3.33
C LEU A 81 1.84 -8.32 -3.50
N GLN A 82 1.82 -9.41 -4.28
CA GLN A 82 3.04 -10.01 -4.81
C GLN A 82 3.18 -9.60 -6.28
N LEU A 83 4.30 -8.97 -6.62
CA LEU A 83 4.61 -8.52 -7.97
C LEU A 83 5.00 -9.70 -8.88
N SER A 84 4.92 -9.46 -10.19
CA SER A 84 5.33 -10.41 -11.22
C SER A 84 6.77 -10.22 -11.69
N ASP A 85 7.56 -9.40 -10.99
CA ASP A 85 9.00 -9.23 -11.20
C ASP A 85 9.77 -10.52 -10.90
N GLU A 86 11.05 -10.56 -11.31
CA GLU A 86 11.92 -11.73 -11.15
C GLU A 86 12.04 -12.17 -9.67
N ASN A 87 12.09 -11.20 -8.75
CA ASN A 87 12.21 -11.45 -7.32
C ASN A 87 10.88 -11.81 -6.65
N ARG A 88 9.75 -11.72 -7.36
CA ARG A 88 8.41 -11.95 -6.81
C ARG A 88 8.16 -11.12 -5.56
N THR A 89 8.55 -9.84 -5.65
CA THR A 89 8.61 -8.88 -4.57
C THR A 89 7.25 -8.75 -3.88
N LEU A 90 7.25 -8.83 -2.54
CA LEU A 90 6.07 -8.59 -1.72
C LEU A 90 5.96 -7.09 -1.42
N VAL A 91 4.75 -6.53 -1.49
CA VAL A 91 4.49 -5.11 -1.29
C VAL A 91 3.34 -4.92 -0.31
N ILE A 92 3.59 -4.12 0.72
CA ILE A 92 2.61 -3.72 1.72
C ILE A 92 2.42 -2.20 1.64
N PRO A 93 1.25 -1.70 1.21
CA PRO A 93 0.98 -0.28 1.21
C PRO A 93 0.95 0.27 2.64
N ALA A 94 1.44 1.49 2.84
CA ALA A 94 1.54 2.14 4.14
C ALA A 94 1.45 3.67 4.01
N TYR A 95 1.35 4.36 5.13
CA TYR A 95 1.49 5.82 5.18
C TYR A 95 2.14 6.26 6.50
N ALA A 96 2.76 7.44 6.49
CA ALA A 96 3.35 8.03 7.68
C ALA A 96 3.08 9.54 7.77
N HIS A 97 2.78 10.02 8.98
CA HIS A 97 2.65 11.44 9.30
C HIS A 97 4.02 12.05 9.54
N ARG A 98 4.61 12.67 8.51
CA ARG A 98 5.98 13.22 8.53
C ARG A 98 6.03 14.53 9.32
N ILE A 99 6.96 14.62 10.25
CA ILE A 99 7.20 15.84 11.05
C ILE A 99 7.84 16.89 10.14
N GLN A 100 7.24 18.09 10.07
CA GLN A 100 7.72 19.22 9.25
C GLN A 100 8.41 20.32 10.12
N GLY A 101 8.61 20.04 11.40
CA GLY A 101 9.15 20.96 12.40
C GLY A 101 8.30 21.01 13.68
N GLN A 102 8.86 21.54 14.77
CA GLN A 102 8.29 21.47 16.14
C GLN A 102 6.90 22.10 16.35
N ARG A 103 6.37 22.84 15.37
CA ARG A 103 5.08 23.55 15.47
C ARG A 103 4.15 23.31 14.29
N ALA A 104 4.63 22.59 13.27
CA ALA A 104 3.82 22.26 12.11
C ALA A 104 3.07 20.96 12.37
N ARG A 105 1.79 20.89 11.97
CA ARG A 105 1.07 19.62 12.00
C ARG A 105 1.77 18.65 11.04
N PRO A 106 2.09 17.42 11.48
CA PRO A 106 2.66 16.40 10.60
C PRO A 106 1.81 16.16 9.36
N VAL A 107 2.45 16.05 8.19
CA VAL A 107 1.77 15.86 6.89
C VAL A 107 1.85 14.38 6.51
N PRO A 108 0.72 13.71 6.25
CA PRO A 108 0.73 12.30 5.89
C PRO A 108 1.12 12.08 4.43
N HIS A 109 1.96 11.08 4.20
CA HIS A 109 2.31 10.59 2.87
C HIS A 109 2.22 9.08 2.79
N ALA A 110 1.58 8.59 1.74
CA ALA A 110 1.54 7.18 1.39
C ALA A 110 2.91 6.71 0.88
N PHE A 111 3.25 5.45 1.11
CA PHE A 111 4.44 4.77 0.60
C PHE A 111 4.18 3.25 0.56
N CYS A 112 5.21 2.47 0.26
CA CYS A 112 5.16 1.01 0.32
C CYS A 112 6.30 0.43 1.16
N ILE A 113 6.04 -0.67 1.85
CA ILE A 113 7.06 -1.52 2.48
C ILE A 113 7.22 -2.73 1.58
N CYS A 114 8.43 -2.94 1.05
CA CYS A 114 8.69 -3.97 0.05
C CYS A 114 9.61 -5.06 0.60
N SER A 115 9.41 -6.30 0.16
CA SER A 115 10.34 -7.40 0.41
C SER A 115 10.73 -8.07 -0.91
N PRO A 116 11.95 -7.81 -1.42
CA PRO A 116 12.48 -8.50 -2.59
C PRO A 116 13.02 -9.90 -2.25
N ALA A 117 12.94 -10.32 -0.99
CA ALA A 117 13.59 -11.53 -0.47
C ALA A 117 12.58 -12.43 0.26
N HIS A 118 11.35 -12.54 -0.25
CA HIS A 118 10.34 -13.46 0.28
C HIS A 118 10.09 -13.31 1.79
N GLY A 119 10.00 -12.06 2.27
CA GLY A 119 9.75 -11.73 3.67
C GLY A 119 10.95 -11.85 4.61
N LYS A 120 12.13 -12.28 4.13
CA LYS A 120 13.36 -12.36 4.95
C LYS A 120 13.89 -10.99 5.38
N SER A 121 13.69 -9.98 4.54
CA SER A 121 14.00 -8.59 4.82
C SER A 121 12.94 -7.70 4.19
N TRP A 122 12.70 -6.56 4.82
CA TRP A 122 11.71 -5.58 4.41
C TRP A 122 12.40 -4.22 4.31
N VAL A 123 12.04 -3.42 3.31
CA VAL A 123 12.61 -2.11 3.05
C VAL A 123 11.49 -1.10 2.86
N LYS A 124 11.69 0.12 3.35
CA LYS A 124 10.80 1.25 3.13
C LYS A 124 11.05 1.84 1.73
N GLY A 125 10.01 1.93 0.91
CA GLY A 125 10.02 2.65 -0.36
C GLY A 125 9.91 4.17 -0.21
N GLY A 126 9.98 4.86 -1.34
CA GLY A 126 9.77 6.29 -1.49
C GLY A 126 8.33 6.71 -1.21
N PHE A 127 8.17 7.95 -0.75
CA PHE A 127 6.84 8.51 -0.51
C PHE A 127 6.17 8.92 -1.83
N VAL A 128 4.85 8.85 -1.85
CA VAL A 128 4.02 9.61 -2.79
C VAL A 128 4.06 11.07 -2.33
N ASP A 129 4.95 11.84 -2.93
CA ASP A 129 5.11 13.27 -2.62
C ASP A 129 4.04 14.13 -3.32
N THR A 130 4.12 15.45 -3.09
CA THR A 130 3.24 16.53 -3.63
C THR A 130 1.77 16.52 -3.22
N ALA A 131 1.26 15.45 -2.60
CA ALA A 131 -0.11 15.39 -2.09
C ALA A 131 -0.17 14.72 -0.71
N SER A 132 -0.99 15.29 0.18
CA SER A 132 -1.34 14.68 1.46
C SER A 132 -2.13 13.39 1.20
N ALA A 133 -1.63 12.28 1.73
CA ALA A 133 -2.17 10.96 1.47
C ALA A 133 -2.00 10.04 2.68
N VAL A 134 -3.09 9.38 3.08
CA VAL A 134 -3.12 8.41 4.19
C VAL A 134 -3.30 7.00 3.63
N GLU A 135 -4.27 6.21 4.12
CA GLU A 135 -4.42 4.82 3.72
C GLU A 135 -4.50 4.67 2.19
N CYS A 136 -3.69 3.76 1.66
CA CYS A 136 -3.54 3.55 0.23
C CYS A 136 -3.56 2.08 -0.13
N ARG A 137 -3.78 1.80 -1.41
CA ARG A 137 -3.75 0.46 -2.01
C ARG A 137 -3.01 0.50 -3.32
N VAL A 138 -2.35 -0.62 -3.62
CA VAL A 138 -1.53 -0.75 -4.82
C VAL A 138 -1.95 -1.95 -5.65
N VAL A 139 -1.79 -1.82 -6.96
CA VAL A 139 -2.00 -2.90 -7.93
C VAL A 139 -0.94 -2.82 -9.00
N GLU A 140 -0.45 -3.98 -9.44
CA GLU A 140 0.42 -4.09 -10.59
C GLU A 140 -0.41 -4.05 -11.88
N ILE A 141 -0.05 -3.14 -12.78
CA ILE A 141 -0.61 -3.03 -14.12
C ILE A 141 0.45 -3.51 -15.10
N VAL A 142 0.19 -4.66 -15.73
CA VAL A 142 1.03 -5.19 -16.81
C VAL A 142 0.57 -4.60 -18.13
N GLN A 143 1.44 -3.86 -18.78
CA GLN A 143 1.18 -3.21 -20.07
C GLN A 143 1.40 -4.18 -21.23
N ILE A 144 0.82 -3.83 -22.38
CA ILE A 144 1.11 -4.48 -23.65
C ILE A 144 2.61 -4.26 -23.95
N GLY A 145 3.35 -5.35 -24.14
CA GLY A 145 4.82 -5.31 -24.27
C GLY A 145 5.57 -5.82 -23.03
N GLY A 146 4.87 -6.23 -21.97
CA GLY A 146 5.47 -6.92 -20.81
C GLY A 146 6.02 -6.00 -19.73
N HIS A 147 5.98 -4.68 -19.93
CA HIS A 147 6.36 -3.71 -18.90
C HIS A 147 5.29 -3.66 -17.81
N ALA A 148 5.69 -3.75 -16.55
CA ALA A 148 4.78 -3.62 -15.42
C ALA A 148 5.02 -2.28 -14.71
N LEU A 149 3.95 -1.70 -14.18
CA LEU A 149 4.02 -0.56 -13.27
C LEU A 149 3.16 -0.81 -12.04
N LEU A 150 3.53 -0.19 -10.93
CA LEU A 150 2.75 -0.21 -9.71
C LEU A 150 1.90 1.06 -9.66
N TYR A 151 0.59 0.90 -9.66
CA TYR A 151 -0.35 2.00 -9.47
C TYR A 151 -0.78 2.07 -8.00
N CYS A 152 -0.71 3.25 -7.42
CA CYS A 152 -1.15 3.54 -6.06
C CYS A 152 -2.41 4.41 -6.10
N ASN A 153 -3.41 4.04 -5.30
CA ASN A 153 -4.58 4.86 -5.00
C ASN A 153 -4.65 5.10 -3.49
N ALA A 154 -4.61 6.36 -3.08
CA ALA A 154 -4.57 6.78 -1.69
C ALA A 154 -5.75 7.68 -1.34
N ARG A 155 -6.23 7.55 -0.11
CA ARG A 155 -7.21 8.47 0.49
C ARG A 155 -6.53 9.82 0.75
N SER A 156 -7.26 10.89 0.47
CA SER A 156 -6.91 12.25 0.87
C SER A 156 -8.07 12.92 1.61
N ASP A 157 -7.78 14.03 2.27
CA ASP A 157 -8.73 14.95 2.90
C ASP A 157 -9.26 16.03 1.94
N GLN A 158 -8.92 15.95 0.64
CA GLN A 158 -9.29 16.95 -0.37
C GLN A 158 -10.53 16.56 -1.19
N GLY A 159 -11.35 15.64 -0.65
CA GLY A 159 -12.58 15.17 -1.31
C GLY A 159 -12.35 14.36 -2.60
N MET A 160 -11.11 13.98 -2.91
CA MET A 160 -10.73 13.19 -4.08
C MET A 160 -9.68 12.15 -3.70
N SER A 161 -9.54 11.10 -4.50
CA SER A 161 -8.41 10.16 -4.33
C SER A 161 -7.12 10.75 -4.89
N VAL A 162 -5.99 10.47 -4.25
CA VAL A 162 -4.64 10.74 -4.77
C VAL A 162 -4.18 9.48 -5.51
N GLN A 163 -3.64 9.64 -6.71
CA GLN A 163 -3.05 8.56 -7.49
C GLN A 163 -1.59 8.83 -7.80
N ALA A 164 -0.77 7.78 -7.78
CA ALA A 164 0.63 7.83 -8.18
C ALA A 164 1.02 6.55 -8.92
N LEU A 165 2.08 6.66 -9.72
CA LEU A 165 2.65 5.54 -10.48
C LEU A 165 4.10 5.31 -10.04
N SER A 166 4.50 4.06 -9.93
CA SER A 166 5.88 3.65 -9.76
C SER A 166 6.29 2.74 -10.91
N TYR A 167 7.38 3.12 -11.58
CA TYR A 167 8.05 2.30 -12.60
C TYR A 167 9.19 1.46 -12.00
N THR A 168 9.38 1.55 -10.68
CA THR A 168 10.45 0.91 -9.91
C THR A 168 9.88 -0.01 -8.84
N HIS A 169 8.72 -0.62 -9.10
CA HIS A 169 8.12 -1.64 -8.23
C HIS A 169 7.88 -1.16 -6.78
N GLY A 170 7.55 0.12 -6.60
CA GLY A 170 7.31 0.73 -5.29
C GLY A 170 8.55 1.23 -4.56
N VAL A 171 9.73 1.15 -5.18
CA VAL A 171 10.95 1.80 -4.64
C VAL A 171 10.81 3.32 -4.67
N ASP A 172 10.29 3.88 -5.76
CA ASP A 172 9.99 5.32 -5.89
C ASP A 172 8.66 5.53 -6.58
N PHE A 173 7.95 6.61 -6.23
CA PHE A 173 6.71 7.02 -6.88
C PHE A 173 6.88 8.35 -7.59
N ALA A 174 6.23 8.50 -8.74
CA ALA A 174 5.98 9.81 -9.33
C ALA A 174 5.01 10.61 -8.45
N ASP A 175 5.01 11.94 -8.63
CA ASP A 175 4.16 12.89 -7.93
C ASP A 175 2.68 12.46 -7.86
N GLY A 176 2.13 12.53 -6.65
CA GLY A 176 0.73 12.23 -6.40
C GLY A 176 -0.20 13.27 -7.03
N ARG A 177 -1.28 12.80 -7.68
CA ARG A 177 -2.27 13.66 -8.36
C ARG A 177 -3.68 13.38 -7.86
N LEU A 178 -4.44 14.45 -7.61
CA LEU A 178 -5.87 14.35 -7.29
C LEU A 178 -6.66 13.91 -8.53
N VAL A 179 -7.58 12.97 -8.34
CA VAL A 179 -8.40 12.44 -9.44
C VAL A 179 -9.87 12.81 -9.24
N LYS A 180 -10.29 13.81 -10.02
CA LYS A 180 -11.66 14.37 -9.99
C LYS A 180 -12.77 13.35 -10.22
N LYS A 181 -12.48 12.25 -10.92
CA LYS A 181 -13.45 11.18 -11.18
C LYS A 181 -13.67 10.26 -9.97
N LEU A 182 -12.78 10.29 -8.97
CA LEU A 182 -12.86 9.46 -7.77
C LEU A 182 -13.10 10.35 -6.55
N VAL A 183 -14.29 10.93 -6.51
CA VAL A 183 -14.78 11.77 -5.42
C VAL A 183 -14.91 10.95 -4.14
N LYS A 184 -14.59 11.58 -3.01
CA LYS A 184 -14.68 11.02 -1.67
C LYS A 184 -15.51 11.95 -0.79
N GLU A 185 -16.05 11.40 0.29
CA GLU A 185 -16.60 12.18 1.40
C GLU A 185 -15.59 13.23 1.93
N PRO A 186 -16.03 14.31 2.60
CA PRO A 186 -15.15 15.43 2.99
C PRO A 186 -13.90 15.06 3.81
N ARG A 187 -13.91 13.95 4.55
CA ARG A 187 -12.74 13.43 5.31
C ARG A 187 -12.04 12.26 4.64
N GLY A 188 -12.44 11.94 3.42
CA GLY A 188 -12.06 10.71 2.74
C GLY A 188 -12.66 9.45 3.39
N CYS A 189 -12.53 8.35 2.68
CA CYS A 189 -12.75 7.01 3.22
C CYS A 189 -11.71 6.07 2.58
N HIS A 190 -11.32 5.02 3.29
CA HIS A 190 -10.51 3.94 2.74
C HIS A 190 -11.16 3.38 1.46
N GLY A 191 -10.34 2.91 0.54
CA GLY A 191 -10.80 2.26 -0.69
C GLY A 191 -9.91 1.08 -1.03
N SER A 192 -10.42 0.19 -1.88
CA SER A 192 -9.67 -0.94 -2.41
C SER A 192 -9.47 -0.79 -3.91
N VAL A 193 -8.31 -1.23 -4.40
CA VAL A 193 -8.06 -1.45 -5.83
C VAL A 193 -7.49 -2.86 -5.98
N VAL A 194 -7.97 -3.57 -7.00
CA VAL A 194 -7.47 -4.90 -7.38
C VAL A 194 -7.33 -4.95 -8.90
N GLY A 195 -6.36 -5.70 -9.36
CA GLY A 195 -6.13 -5.94 -10.79
C GLY A 195 -6.57 -7.35 -11.14
N PHE A 196 -7.28 -7.50 -12.24
CA PHE A 196 -7.58 -8.80 -12.82
C PHE A 196 -7.06 -8.81 -14.25
N ARG A 197 -6.43 -9.93 -14.63
CA ARG A 197 -6.03 -10.14 -16.02
C ARG A 197 -7.25 -10.58 -16.80
N LEU A 198 -7.54 -9.91 -17.91
CA LEU A 198 -8.53 -10.40 -18.85
C LEU A 198 -7.94 -11.64 -19.53
N HIS A 199 -8.58 -12.79 -19.37
CA HIS A 199 -8.31 -13.92 -20.25
C HIS A 199 -8.80 -13.56 -21.65
N GLU A 200 -7.90 -13.53 -22.64
CA GLU A 200 -8.31 -13.47 -24.04
C GLU A 200 -9.26 -14.64 -24.32
N LYS A 201 -10.48 -14.32 -24.76
CA LYS A 201 -11.36 -15.33 -25.34
C LYS A 201 -10.63 -15.92 -26.55
N ALA A 202 -10.49 -17.25 -26.56
CA ALA A 202 -10.07 -17.98 -27.73
C ALA A 202 -10.87 -17.49 -28.95
N SER A 203 -10.13 -17.11 -29.99
CA SER A 203 -10.64 -16.58 -31.24
C SER A 203 -11.73 -17.46 -31.85
N LEU A 204 -12.95 -16.93 -31.94
CA LEU A 204 -13.84 -17.25 -33.05
C LEU A 204 -13.66 -16.13 -34.06
N GLY A 205 -13.06 -16.48 -35.21
CA GLY A 205 -12.64 -15.52 -36.21
C GLY A 205 -13.79 -14.66 -36.70
N ASN A 206 -13.63 -13.35 -36.63
CA ASN A 206 -13.72 -12.51 -37.81
C ASN A 206 -13.18 -11.11 -37.51
N THR A 207 -12.54 -10.55 -38.54
CA THR A 207 -12.02 -9.19 -38.69
C THR A 207 -12.63 -8.10 -37.78
N GLY A 208 -11.77 -7.50 -36.95
CA GLY A 208 -12.07 -6.28 -36.20
C GLY A 208 -11.05 -6.06 -35.10
N THR A 209 -10.09 -5.18 -35.34
CA THR A 209 -9.15 -4.71 -34.32
C THR A 209 -9.93 -4.02 -33.20
N VAL A 210 -10.22 -4.73 -32.12
CA VAL A 210 -10.78 -4.13 -30.90
C VAL A 210 -9.62 -3.53 -30.13
N CYS A 211 -9.49 -2.20 -30.21
CA CYS A 211 -8.60 -1.44 -29.35
C CYS A 211 -9.19 -1.45 -27.94
N CYS A 212 -8.74 -2.37 -27.09
CA CYS A 212 -9.17 -2.42 -25.69
C CYS A 212 -8.46 -1.31 -24.90
N SER A 213 -9.10 -0.15 -24.76
CA SER A 213 -8.74 0.80 -23.72
C SER A 213 -9.01 0.15 -22.36
N VAL A 214 -7.95 -0.10 -21.59
CA VAL A 214 -8.05 -0.59 -20.21
C VAL A 214 -8.58 0.55 -19.35
N THR A 215 -9.90 0.61 -19.18
CA THR A 215 -10.52 1.41 -18.13
C THR A 215 -10.54 0.55 -16.87
N PRO A 216 -9.92 0.97 -15.75
CA PRO A 216 -10.04 0.24 -14.49
C PRO A 216 -11.52 0.17 -14.10
N LEU A 217 -12.05 -1.05 -13.98
CA LEU A 217 -13.36 -1.30 -13.38
C LEU A 217 -13.23 -1.05 -11.88
N ILE A 218 -13.60 0.16 -11.45
CA ILE A 218 -13.68 0.55 -10.04
C ILE A 218 -15.12 0.28 -9.61
N HIS A 219 -15.34 -0.76 -8.80
CA HIS A 219 -16.63 -1.03 -8.19
C HIS A 219 -16.76 -0.16 -6.93
N THR A 220 -17.57 0.90 -6.99
CA THR A 220 -18.08 1.58 -5.79
C THR A 220 -19.45 0.99 -5.47
N LYS A 221 -19.65 0.49 -4.25
CA LYS A 221 -21.00 0.21 -3.73
C LYS A 221 -21.70 1.55 -3.56
N GLU A 222 -22.75 1.79 -4.34
CA GLU A 222 -23.77 2.79 -4.01
C GLU A 222 -24.74 2.12 -3.03
N GLU A 223 -24.90 2.67 -1.83
CA GLU A 223 -26.05 2.39 -0.98
C GLU A 223 -27.01 3.58 -1.08
N HIS A 224 -28.29 3.27 -1.30
CA HIS A 224 -29.41 4.20 -1.52
C HIS A 224 -29.81 4.98 -0.25
#